data_AF-A0A453SF19-F1
#
_entry.id   AF-A0A453SF19-F1
#
_cell.length_a   1.000
_cell.length_b   1.000
_cell.length_c   1.000
_cell.angle_alpha   90.00
_cell.angle_beta   90.00
_cell.angle_gamma   90.00
#
_symmetry.space_group_name_H-M   'P 1'
#
loop_
_entity.id
_entity.type
_entity.pdbx_description
1 polymer ?
#
loop_
_entity_poly.entity_id
_entity_poly.type
_entity_poly.pdbx_seq_one_letter_code
_entity_poly.pdbx_strand_id
1 'polypeptide(L)'
;DVGHGSHTLATAGGSQVNGAAAFGYGNGTARGGSPRARVAAYRVCFNPPVNDVECFDADILAAFEAAIADGVHVITASVGGEQRDFFEDTVAIGSLHATKAGITVVCSATNNGPDFGTVSNLAPWVITVAASTTDRAFPGYLVFNRTRVEGQSLSEASLRTKSFYPLIIATDAVAPGRKVEDAQVCMLDSLDAAKVTGKIVVCCVRGGVRRMEKGEAVRRAGGVGMVLVNDEEGGSNVIADAHVLPALHINYTDGLALLAYIKSTP
;
A
#
# COMPACT_ATOMS: atom_id res chain seq x y z
N ASP A 1 2.98 -2.63 -13.32
CA ASP A 1 2.68 -3.73 -12.41
C ASP A 1 3.93 -4.54 -12.03
N VAL A 2 4.23 -4.66 -10.73
CA VAL A 2 5.34 -5.45 -10.16
C VAL A 2 4.81 -6.67 -9.38
N GLY A 3 3.50 -6.98 -9.48
CA GLY A 3 2.91 -8.17 -8.83
C GLY A 3 1.45 -8.04 -8.40
N HIS A 4 0.81 -6.89 -8.62
CA HIS A 4 -0.58 -6.62 -8.27
C HIS A 4 -1.52 -7.64 -8.93
N GLY A 5 -1.42 -7.85 -10.25
CA GLY A 5 -2.22 -8.84 -10.96
C GLY A 5 -2.04 -10.27 -10.43
N SER A 6 -0.81 -10.68 -10.09
CA SER A 6 -0.56 -12.00 -9.49
C SER A 6 -1.21 -12.15 -8.11
N HIS A 7 -1.15 -11.11 -7.28
CA HIS A 7 -1.75 -11.11 -5.94
C HIS A 7 -3.28 -11.19 -6.01
N THR A 8 -3.92 -10.38 -6.86
CA THR A 8 -5.40 -10.38 -7.01
C THR A 8 -5.90 -11.68 -7.63
N LEU A 9 -5.21 -12.20 -8.66
CA LEU A 9 -5.57 -13.47 -9.30
C LEU A 9 -5.44 -14.65 -8.33
N ALA A 10 -4.36 -14.70 -7.54
CA ALA A 10 -4.17 -15.73 -6.52
C ALA A 10 -5.22 -15.65 -5.40
N THR A 11 -5.66 -14.45 -5.04
CA THR A 11 -6.73 -14.26 -4.04
C THR A 11 -8.08 -14.76 -4.55
N ALA A 12 -8.38 -14.59 -5.84
CA ALA A 12 -9.63 -15.06 -6.42
C ALA A 12 -9.61 -16.59 -6.70
N GLY A 13 -8.61 -17.07 -7.43
CA GLY A 13 -8.58 -18.43 -8.01
C GLY A 13 -7.29 -19.21 -7.73
N GLY A 14 -6.45 -18.77 -6.80
CA GLY A 14 -5.18 -19.43 -6.51
C GLY A 14 -5.36 -20.85 -5.95
N SER A 15 -4.56 -21.78 -6.44
CA SER A 15 -4.47 -23.15 -5.91
C SER A 15 -3.90 -23.16 -4.49
N GLN A 16 -4.09 -24.27 -3.78
CA GLN A 16 -3.52 -24.44 -2.44
C GLN A 16 -1.99 -24.51 -2.50
N VAL A 17 -1.32 -23.67 -1.71
CA VAL A 17 0.15 -23.64 -1.56
C VAL A 17 0.49 -23.74 -0.08
N ASN A 18 1.09 -24.86 0.32
CA ASN A 18 1.50 -25.12 1.71
C ASN A 18 2.79 -24.39 2.07
N GLY A 19 2.91 -23.93 3.31
CA GLY A 19 4.10 -23.22 3.80
C GLY A 19 4.27 -21.83 3.19
N ALA A 20 3.19 -21.23 2.69
CA ALA A 20 3.21 -19.87 2.17
C ALA A 20 3.38 -18.88 3.34
N ALA A 21 4.39 -18.03 3.22
CA ALA A 21 4.68 -16.98 4.21
C ALA A 21 5.33 -15.79 3.50
N ALA A 22 5.08 -14.57 3.99
CA ALA A 22 5.80 -13.38 3.58
C ALA A 22 6.89 -13.11 4.62
N PHE A 23 8.16 -13.40 4.29
CA PHE A 23 9.30 -13.23 5.23
C PHE A 23 9.11 -13.96 6.58
N GLY A 24 8.43 -15.11 6.55
CA GLY A 24 8.06 -15.87 7.75
C GLY A 24 6.74 -15.44 8.41
N TYR A 25 6.19 -14.28 8.06
CA TYR A 25 4.87 -13.83 8.52
C TYR A 25 3.73 -14.54 7.79
N GLY A 26 2.66 -14.82 8.53
CA GLY A 26 1.44 -15.39 7.97
C GLY A 26 1.59 -16.84 7.49
N ASN A 27 2.57 -17.58 8.03
CA ASN A 27 2.84 -18.97 7.65
C ASN A 27 1.59 -19.84 7.72
N GLY A 28 1.27 -20.49 6.60
CA GLY A 28 0.14 -21.40 6.51
C GLY A 28 -0.06 -21.91 5.08
N THR A 29 -1.28 -22.32 4.76
CA THR A 29 -1.66 -22.71 3.40
C THR A 29 -2.40 -21.54 2.73
N ALA A 30 -1.77 -20.92 1.73
CA ALA A 30 -2.43 -19.92 0.91
C ALA A 30 -3.37 -20.59 -0.10
N ARG A 31 -4.55 -20.00 -0.33
CA ARG A 31 -5.51 -20.42 -1.37
C ARG A 31 -6.44 -19.27 -1.72
N GLY A 32 -6.96 -19.26 -2.94
CA GLY A 32 -7.99 -18.30 -3.36
C GLY A 32 -9.38 -18.67 -2.86
N GLY A 33 -10.36 -17.80 -3.14
CA GLY A 33 -11.78 -18.05 -2.86
C GLY A 33 -12.33 -19.27 -3.60
N SER A 34 -11.87 -19.51 -4.83
CA SER A 34 -12.23 -20.69 -5.63
C SER A 34 -10.98 -21.40 -6.19
N PRO A 35 -10.30 -22.26 -5.40
CA PRO A 35 -9.02 -22.88 -5.79
C PRO A 35 -9.07 -23.83 -6.99
N ARG A 36 -10.26 -24.19 -7.46
CA ARG A 36 -10.48 -25.06 -8.64
C ARG A 36 -10.99 -24.31 -9.86
N ALA A 37 -11.17 -23.00 -9.76
CA ALA A 37 -11.54 -22.18 -10.90
C ALA A 37 -10.41 -22.17 -11.94
N ARG A 38 -10.78 -22.08 -13.22
CA ARG A 38 -9.82 -21.72 -14.27
C ARG A 38 -9.65 -20.22 -14.24
N VAL A 39 -8.41 -19.77 -14.39
CA VAL A 39 -8.06 -18.35 -14.39
C VAL A 39 -7.59 -17.93 -15.78
N ALA A 40 -8.06 -16.77 -16.24
CA ALA A 40 -7.58 -16.09 -17.43
C ALA A 40 -7.13 -14.69 -17.01
N ALA A 41 -5.96 -14.26 -17.48
CA ALA A 41 -5.35 -12.99 -17.11
C ALA A 41 -5.29 -12.05 -18.31
N TYR A 42 -5.98 -10.92 -18.22
CA TYR A 42 -5.97 -9.86 -19.22
C TYR A 42 -5.18 -8.68 -18.66
N ARG A 43 -3.97 -8.48 -19.17
CA ARG A 43 -3.07 -7.44 -18.67
C ARG A 43 -3.38 -6.11 -19.35
N VAL A 44 -3.92 -5.18 -18.59
CA VAL A 44 -4.28 -3.81 -19.05
C VAL A 44 -3.44 -2.72 -18.40
N CYS A 45 -2.60 -3.09 -17.43
CA CYS A 45 -1.72 -2.18 -16.73
C CYS A 45 -0.25 -2.54 -16.96
N PHE A 46 0.57 -1.52 -17.25
CA PHE A 46 1.96 -1.66 -17.66
C PHE A 46 2.89 -0.89 -16.71
N ASN A 47 4.13 -1.38 -16.56
CA ASN A 47 5.21 -0.70 -15.85
C ASN A 47 6.52 -0.97 -16.59
N PRO A 48 7.37 0.03 -16.87
CA PRO A 48 7.16 1.46 -16.58
C PRO A 48 5.88 2.01 -17.24
N PRO A 49 5.23 3.04 -16.65
CA PRO A 49 4.08 3.67 -17.27
C PRO A 49 4.45 4.19 -18.66
N VAL A 50 3.52 4.11 -19.60
CA VAL A 50 3.70 4.69 -20.93
C VAL A 50 3.04 6.06 -20.89
N ASN A 51 3.79 7.14 -21.15
CA ASN A 51 3.29 8.52 -21.06
C ASN A 51 2.61 8.84 -19.72
N ASP A 52 3.21 8.43 -18.60
CA ASP A 52 2.70 8.62 -17.23
C ASP A 52 1.35 7.93 -16.92
N VAL A 53 0.85 7.08 -17.83
CA VAL A 53 -0.37 6.29 -17.62
C VAL A 53 0.00 4.83 -17.39
N GLU A 54 -0.44 4.28 -16.25
CA GLU A 54 -0.22 2.88 -15.90
C GLU A 54 -1.24 1.94 -16.58
N CYS A 55 -2.50 2.35 -16.71
CA CYS A 55 -3.58 1.54 -17.31
C CYS A 55 -4.39 2.40 -18.30
N PHE A 56 -4.43 2.04 -19.57
CA PHE A 56 -5.16 2.81 -20.58
C PHE A 56 -6.62 2.38 -20.68
N ASP A 57 -7.51 3.37 -20.84
CA ASP A 57 -8.94 3.19 -21.08
C ASP A 57 -9.22 2.24 -22.27
N ALA A 58 -8.42 2.34 -23.33
CA ALA A 58 -8.53 1.46 -24.51
C ALA A 58 -8.16 0.00 -24.20
N ASP A 59 -7.12 -0.24 -23.42
CA ASP A 59 -6.69 -1.59 -23.04
C ASP A 59 -7.70 -2.25 -22.10
N ILE A 60 -8.29 -1.46 -21.19
CA ILE A 60 -9.36 -1.91 -20.29
C ILE A 60 -10.57 -2.37 -21.11
N LEU A 61 -11.03 -1.56 -22.06
CA LEU A 61 -12.18 -1.92 -22.89
C LEU A 61 -11.90 -3.16 -23.76
N ALA A 62 -10.73 -3.22 -24.39
CA ALA A 62 -10.31 -4.38 -25.17
C ALA A 62 -10.24 -5.67 -24.33
N ALA A 63 -9.81 -5.58 -23.07
CA ALA A 63 -9.81 -6.72 -22.16
C ALA A 63 -11.22 -7.17 -21.78
N PHE A 64 -12.18 -6.26 -21.59
CA PHE A 64 -13.58 -6.63 -21.39
C PHE A 64 -14.14 -7.35 -22.61
N GLU A 65 -13.91 -6.84 -23.83
CA GLU A 65 -14.34 -7.49 -25.06
C GLU A 65 -13.75 -8.89 -25.22
N ALA A 66 -12.45 -9.03 -25.00
CA ALA A 66 -11.77 -10.33 -25.05
C ALA A 66 -12.32 -11.29 -23.99
N ALA A 67 -12.51 -10.84 -22.75
CA ALA A 67 -13.05 -11.67 -21.69
C ALA A 67 -14.48 -12.17 -21.98
N ILE A 68 -15.32 -11.31 -22.56
CA ILE A 68 -16.67 -11.68 -23.00
C ILE A 68 -16.61 -12.71 -24.12
N ALA A 69 -15.77 -12.49 -25.13
CA ALA A 69 -15.60 -13.39 -26.27
C ALA A 69 -15.06 -14.78 -25.84
N ASP A 70 -14.15 -14.80 -24.87
CA ASP A 70 -13.58 -16.02 -24.29
C ASP A 70 -14.57 -16.76 -23.35
N GLY A 71 -15.74 -16.18 -23.06
CA GLY A 71 -16.80 -16.81 -22.29
C GLY A 71 -16.47 -16.96 -20.81
N VAL A 72 -15.81 -15.96 -20.20
CA VAL A 72 -15.56 -15.99 -18.75
C VAL A 72 -16.87 -15.87 -17.97
N HIS A 73 -16.89 -16.39 -16.73
CA HIS A 73 -18.09 -16.34 -15.88
C HIS A 73 -18.10 -15.16 -14.91
N VAL A 74 -16.90 -14.74 -14.47
CA VAL A 74 -16.71 -13.64 -13.51
C VAL A 74 -15.48 -12.85 -13.94
N ILE A 75 -15.59 -11.52 -13.93
CA ILE A 75 -14.48 -10.59 -14.12
C ILE A 75 -14.20 -9.92 -12.78
N THR A 76 -12.95 -10.02 -12.32
CA THR A 76 -12.46 -9.26 -11.17
C THR A 76 -11.51 -8.17 -11.67
N ALA A 77 -11.87 -6.92 -11.43
CA ALA A 77 -11.16 -5.75 -11.90
C ALA A 77 -10.77 -4.87 -10.70
N SER A 78 -9.55 -5.06 -10.19
CA SER A 78 -8.96 -4.19 -9.17
C SER A 78 -8.30 -2.97 -9.84
N VAL A 79 -9.08 -2.26 -10.66
CA VAL A 79 -8.71 -1.03 -11.35
C VAL A 79 -9.87 -0.05 -11.24
N GLY A 80 -9.57 1.24 -11.33
CA GLY A 80 -10.58 2.29 -11.30
C GLY A 80 -9.93 3.65 -11.52
N GLY A 81 -10.68 4.55 -12.12
CA GLY A 81 -10.29 5.94 -12.31
C GLY A 81 -10.99 6.87 -11.34
N GLU A 82 -10.87 8.17 -11.62
CA GLU A 82 -11.71 9.20 -11.01
C GLU A 82 -13.18 8.98 -11.34
N GLN A 83 -14.08 9.54 -10.53
CA GLN A 83 -15.51 9.49 -10.79
C GLN A 83 -15.83 10.23 -12.09
N ARG A 84 -16.49 9.53 -13.01
CA ARG A 84 -16.99 10.07 -14.28
C ARG A 84 -18.44 9.64 -14.48
N ASP A 85 -19.12 10.25 -15.45
CA ASP A 85 -20.41 9.74 -15.91
C ASP A 85 -20.21 8.31 -16.47
N PHE A 86 -21.23 7.46 -16.35
CA PHE A 86 -21.18 6.06 -16.80
C PHE A 86 -20.84 5.92 -18.29
N PHE A 87 -21.16 6.93 -19.12
CA PHE A 87 -20.82 6.93 -20.55
C PHE A 87 -19.40 7.41 -20.86
N GLU A 88 -18.68 7.91 -19.86
CA GLU A 88 -17.27 8.35 -19.95
C GLU A 88 -16.33 7.47 -19.13
N ASP A 89 -16.89 6.49 -18.41
CA ASP A 89 -16.16 5.49 -17.63
C ASP A 89 -16.05 4.18 -18.41
N THR A 90 -14.83 3.83 -18.81
CA THR A 90 -14.55 2.59 -19.57
C THR A 90 -14.83 1.32 -18.79
N VAL A 91 -14.66 1.34 -17.47
CA VAL A 91 -15.02 0.21 -16.59
C VAL A 91 -16.54 0.08 -16.54
N ALA A 92 -17.29 1.19 -16.46
CA ALA A 92 -18.75 1.17 -16.50
C ALA A 92 -19.28 0.64 -17.84
N ILE A 93 -18.74 1.10 -18.96
CA ILE A 93 -19.11 0.63 -20.31
C ILE A 93 -18.79 -0.85 -20.48
N GLY A 94 -17.53 -1.24 -20.23
CA GLY A 94 -17.08 -2.63 -20.39
C GLY A 94 -17.87 -3.60 -19.49
N SER A 95 -18.10 -3.19 -18.24
CA SER A 95 -18.91 -3.99 -17.30
C SER A 95 -20.38 -4.10 -17.69
N LEU A 96 -20.97 -3.07 -18.32
CA LEU A 96 -22.36 -3.14 -18.79
C LEU A 96 -22.51 -4.22 -19.87
N HIS A 97 -21.57 -4.29 -20.80
CA HIS A 97 -21.55 -5.32 -21.84
C HIS A 97 -21.30 -6.72 -21.26
N ALA A 98 -20.41 -6.85 -20.28
CA ALA A 98 -20.19 -8.10 -19.56
C ALA A 98 -21.47 -8.57 -18.83
N THR A 99 -22.13 -7.68 -18.08
CA THR A 99 -23.37 -8.01 -17.37
C THR A 99 -24.51 -8.37 -18.32
N LYS A 100 -24.61 -7.71 -19.49
CA LYS A 100 -25.57 -8.10 -20.55
C LYS A 100 -25.31 -9.50 -21.11
N ALA A 101 -24.05 -9.94 -21.13
CA ALA A 101 -23.66 -11.29 -21.51
C ALA A 101 -23.81 -12.33 -20.37
N GLY A 102 -24.34 -11.92 -19.21
CA GLY A 102 -24.51 -12.80 -18.05
C GLY A 102 -23.25 -13.00 -17.20
N ILE A 103 -22.23 -12.16 -17.39
CA ILE A 103 -20.95 -12.23 -16.68
C ILE A 103 -20.99 -11.29 -15.48
N THR A 104 -20.63 -11.78 -14.30
CA THR A 104 -20.60 -10.95 -13.07
C THR A 104 -19.30 -10.14 -13.02
N VAL A 105 -19.38 -8.85 -12.74
CA VAL A 105 -18.21 -7.96 -12.62
C VAL A 105 -18.05 -7.47 -11.18
N VAL A 106 -16.84 -7.62 -10.64
CA VAL A 106 -16.47 -7.21 -9.28
C VAL A 106 -15.33 -6.20 -9.35
N CYS A 107 -15.53 -5.01 -8.80
CA CYS A 107 -14.56 -3.92 -8.81
C CYS A 107 -14.24 -3.41 -7.39
N SER A 108 -13.07 -2.81 -7.21
CA SER A 108 -12.68 -2.15 -5.95
C SER A 108 -13.27 -0.75 -5.82
N ALA A 109 -13.62 -0.35 -4.60
CA ALA A 109 -14.17 0.97 -4.26
C ALA A 109 -13.13 2.12 -4.23
N THR A 110 -11.90 1.91 -4.73
CA THR A 110 -10.69 2.73 -4.55
C THR A 110 -10.12 2.83 -3.13
N ASN A 111 -8.95 3.46 -3.00
CA ASN A 111 -8.18 3.70 -1.78
C ASN A 111 -8.08 5.19 -1.42
N ASN A 112 -8.93 6.05 -2.01
CA ASN A 112 -8.92 7.51 -1.84
C ASN A 112 -9.74 8.03 -0.64
N GLY A 113 -10.27 7.14 0.21
CA GLY A 113 -10.90 7.56 1.46
C GLY A 113 -9.91 8.24 2.42
N PRO A 114 -10.38 8.77 3.57
CA PRO A 114 -11.67 8.51 4.22
C PRO A 114 -12.81 9.50 3.92
N ASP A 115 -12.55 10.57 3.16
CA ASP A 115 -13.55 11.61 2.90
C ASP A 115 -14.80 11.07 2.17
N PHE A 116 -15.92 11.75 2.40
CA PHE A 116 -17.19 11.44 1.72
C PHE A 116 -17.06 11.62 0.21
N GLY A 117 -17.71 10.72 -0.55
CA GLY A 117 -17.75 10.83 -2.02
C GLY A 117 -16.45 10.45 -2.72
N THR A 118 -15.58 9.67 -2.07
CA THR A 118 -14.30 9.22 -2.66
C THR A 118 -14.38 7.87 -3.38
N VAL A 119 -15.53 7.18 -3.34
CA VAL A 119 -15.73 5.85 -3.94
C VAL A 119 -15.76 5.91 -5.47
N SER A 120 -15.04 5.02 -6.16
CA SER A 120 -15.12 4.85 -7.62
C SER A 120 -15.87 3.57 -8.01
N ASN A 121 -16.03 3.31 -9.31
CA ASN A 121 -16.77 2.17 -9.86
C ASN A 121 -18.23 2.13 -9.35
N LEU A 122 -18.98 3.22 -9.56
CA LEU A 122 -20.34 3.41 -9.01
C LEU A 122 -21.46 2.79 -9.88
N ALA A 123 -21.10 2.11 -10.96
CA ALA A 123 -22.05 1.53 -11.90
C ALA A 123 -22.99 0.53 -11.19
N PRO A 124 -24.33 0.68 -11.27
CA PRO A 124 -25.27 -0.16 -10.53
C PRO A 124 -25.22 -1.66 -10.86
N TRP A 125 -24.65 -2.02 -12.01
CA TRP A 125 -24.48 -3.40 -12.48
C TRP A 125 -23.15 -4.04 -12.05
N VAL A 126 -22.33 -3.34 -11.28
CA VAL A 126 -21.03 -3.81 -10.77
C VAL A 126 -21.13 -4.07 -9.26
N ILE A 127 -20.46 -5.12 -8.79
CA ILE A 127 -20.27 -5.36 -7.37
C ILE A 127 -19.04 -4.57 -6.92
N THR A 128 -19.27 -3.46 -6.23
CA THR A 128 -18.20 -2.57 -5.75
C THR A 128 -17.83 -2.91 -4.31
N VAL A 129 -16.57 -3.27 -4.11
CA VAL A 129 -16.07 -3.88 -2.86
C VAL A 129 -15.17 -2.89 -2.10
N ALA A 130 -15.56 -2.59 -0.86
CA ALA A 130 -14.75 -1.85 0.10
C ALA A 130 -13.75 -2.77 0.83
N ALA A 131 -12.71 -2.19 1.43
CA ALA A 131 -11.72 -2.91 2.23
C ALA A 131 -11.97 -2.74 3.73
N SER A 132 -11.79 -3.82 4.49
CA SER A 132 -11.82 -3.83 5.96
C SER A 132 -10.66 -4.65 6.52
N THR A 133 -10.43 -4.55 7.83
CA THR A 133 -9.40 -5.30 8.53
C THR A 133 -9.86 -6.71 8.91
N THR A 134 -8.89 -7.60 9.14
CA THR A 134 -9.12 -8.93 9.72
C THR A 134 -8.71 -8.94 11.20
N ASP A 135 -8.98 -10.03 11.89
CA ASP A 135 -8.50 -10.30 13.26
C ASP A 135 -6.97 -10.47 13.35
N ARG A 136 -6.31 -10.84 12.25
CA ARG A 136 -4.85 -10.97 12.18
C ARG A 136 -4.14 -9.63 12.08
N ALA A 137 -3.18 -9.41 12.96
CA ALA A 137 -2.26 -8.27 12.97
C ALA A 137 -0.79 -8.72 12.91
N PHE A 138 0.10 -7.81 12.48
CA PHE A 138 1.55 -8.01 12.46
C PHE A 138 2.22 -6.93 13.34
N PRO A 139 2.13 -7.08 14.67
CA PRO A 139 2.56 -6.05 15.59
C PRO A 139 4.09 -5.94 15.63
N GLY A 140 4.57 -4.71 15.57
CA GLY A 140 5.92 -4.33 15.95
C GLY A 140 5.88 -3.37 17.14
N TYR A 141 6.96 -3.33 17.91
CA TYR A 141 7.01 -2.53 19.13
C TYR A 141 8.13 -1.50 19.08
N LEU A 142 7.78 -0.25 19.35
CA LEU A 142 8.72 0.83 19.60
C LEU A 142 8.75 1.12 21.09
N VAL A 143 9.94 1.15 21.68
CA VAL A 143 10.11 1.44 23.10
C VAL A 143 10.98 2.69 23.25
N PHE A 144 10.42 3.72 23.88
CA PHE A 144 11.10 4.98 24.16
C PHE A 144 10.64 5.52 25.52
N ASN A 145 11.54 6.10 26.31
CA ASN A 145 11.22 6.65 27.65
C ASN A 145 10.35 5.73 28.55
N ARG A 146 10.59 4.41 28.53
CA ARG A 146 9.77 3.39 29.23
C ARG A 146 8.32 3.27 28.74
N THR A 147 7.92 4.04 27.73
CA THR A 147 6.69 3.87 26.97
C THR A 147 6.90 2.82 25.89
N ARG A 148 5.92 1.93 25.73
CA ARG A 148 5.88 0.93 24.66
C ARG A 148 4.69 1.24 23.77
N VAL A 149 4.96 1.52 22.50
CA VAL A 149 3.96 1.74 21.45
C VAL A 149 3.88 0.49 20.59
N GLU A 150 2.66 0.09 20.27
CA GLU A 150 2.37 -0.97 19.30
C GLU A 150 2.06 -0.34 17.93
N GLY A 151 2.80 -0.74 16.92
CA GLY A 151 2.55 -0.40 15.52
C GLY A 151 2.44 -1.65 14.66
N GLN A 152 2.38 -1.47 13.34
CA GLN A 152 2.30 -2.56 12.37
C GLN A 152 3.57 -2.61 11.50
N SER A 153 4.06 -3.82 11.20
CA SER A 153 5.22 -4.04 10.32
C SER A 153 5.23 -5.43 9.70
N LEU A 154 5.66 -5.51 8.43
CA LEU A 154 6.01 -6.75 7.74
C LEU A 154 7.49 -6.78 7.32
N SER A 155 8.33 -5.98 7.96
CA SER A 155 9.77 -5.92 7.63
C SER A 155 10.45 -7.24 8.00
N GLU A 156 11.17 -7.85 7.07
CA GLU A 156 11.94 -9.09 7.32
C GLU A 156 13.03 -8.87 8.36
N ALA A 157 13.71 -7.72 8.27
CA ALA A 157 14.78 -7.36 9.17
C ALA A 157 14.23 -6.73 10.46
N SER A 158 14.75 -7.17 11.60
CA SER A 158 14.58 -6.51 12.89
C SER A 158 15.89 -5.87 13.34
N LEU A 159 15.81 -4.75 14.03
CA LEU A 159 16.96 -4.19 14.74
C LEU A 159 17.45 -5.17 15.82
N ARG A 160 18.76 -5.13 16.13
CA ARG A 160 19.35 -6.04 17.10
C ARG A 160 18.69 -5.84 18.47
N THR A 161 18.18 -6.93 19.03
CA THR A 161 17.58 -6.94 20.37
C THR A 161 18.64 -6.51 21.40
N LYS A 162 18.28 -5.52 22.24
CA LYS A 162 19.09 -4.93 23.34
C LYS A 162 20.06 -3.80 22.98
N SER A 163 20.00 -3.25 21.77
CA SER A 163 20.69 -1.99 21.45
C SER A 163 19.69 -0.84 21.33
N PHE A 164 19.97 0.28 22.00
CA PHE A 164 19.25 1.53 21.76
C PHE A 164 19.87 2.22 20.56
N TYR A 165 19.02 2.69 19.64
CA TYR A 165 19.42 3.46 18.48
C TYR A 165 18.95 4.91 18.66
N PRO A 166 19.76 5.91 18.28
CA PRO A 166 19.31 7.29 18.30
C PRO A 166 18.13 7.49 17.34
N LEU A 167 17.20 8.34 17.72
CA LEU A 167 16.06 8.76 16.89
C LEU A 167 16.36 10.13 16.27
N ILE A 168 15.88 10.37 15.07
CA ILE A 168 15.93 11.69 14.42
C ILE A 168 14.62 11.95 13.68
N ILE A 169 14.08 13.16 13.81
CA ILE A 169 12.93 13.59 13.01
C ILE A 169 13.43 13.91 11.61
N ALA A 170 12.73 13.44 10.58
CA ALA A 170 13.15 13.63 9.19
C ALA A 170 13.34 15.12 8.83
N THR A 171 12.55 16.03 9.40
CA THR A 171 12.66 17.48 9.23
C THR A 171 13.91 18.10 9.84
N ASP A 172 14.60 17.43 10.76
CA ASP A 172 15.89 17.90 11.31
C ASP A 172 17.07 17.44 10.43
N ALA A 173 16.79 16.48 9.54
CA ALA A 173 17.73 15.84 8.64
C ALA A 173 17.55 16.25 7.18
N VAL A 174 17.10 17.48 6.90
CA VAL A 174 16.93 17.95 5.51
C VAL A 174 18.29 18.04 4.80
N ALA A 175 18.37 17.44 3.61
CA ALA A 175 19.53 17.56 2.74
C ALA A 175 19.74 19.00 2.24
N PRO A 176 20.99 19.45 2.02
CA PRO A 176 21.27 20.78 1.47
C PRO A 176 20.52 21.03 0.15
N GLY A 177 19.80 22.16 0.07
CA GLY A 177 19.03 22.55 -1.13
C GLY A 177 17.71 21.81 -1.32
N ARG A 178 17.26 21.00 -0.36
CA ARG A 178 15.95 20.33 -0.37
C ARG A 178 14.94 21.05 0.52
N LYS A 179 13.67 20.80 0.22
CA LYS A 179 12.53 21.33 0.97
C LYS A 179 12.28 20.53 2.24
N VAL A 180 11.80 21.20 3.28
CA VAL A 180 11.44 20.54 4.56
C VAL A 180 10.28 19.57 4.34
N GLU A 181 9.34 19.93 3.46
CA GLU A 181 8.17 19.13 3.11
C GLU A 181 8.57 17.78 2.48
N ASP A 182 9.59 17.79 1.61
CA ASP A 182 10.14 16.57 1.00
C ASP A 182 10.74 15.64 2.06
N ALA A 183 11.48 16.22 3.02
CA ALA A 183 12.08 15.47 4.12
C ALA A 183 11.02 14.93 5.07
N GLN A 184 9.95 15.68 5.35
CA GLN A 184 8.84 15.26 6.20
C GLN A 184 8.16 13.98 5.70
N VAL A 185 8.07 13.83 4.38
CA VAL A 185 7.55 12.63 3.72
C VAL A 185 8.62 11.58 3.40
N CYS A 186 9.88 11.80 3.80
CA CYS A 186 11.01 10.94 3.47
C CYS A 186 11.10 10.64 1.97
N MET A 187 11.01 11.69 1.15
CA MET A 187 11.18 11.58 -0.29
C MET A 187 12.59 11.10 -0.64
N LEU A 188 12.74 10.48 -1.80
CA LEU A 188 14.05 10.10 -2.29
C LEU A 188 14.97 11.33 -2.36
N ASP A 189 16.21 11.17 -1.88
CA ASP A 189 17.25 12.21 -1.85
C ASP A 189 16.92 13.47 -1.02
N SER A 190 15.89 13.44 -0.17
CA SER A 190 15.53 14.57 0.70
C SER A 190 16.28 14.61 2.04
N LEU A 191 16.95 13.51 2.40
CA LEU A 191 17.57 13.31 3.71
C LEU A 191 19.10 13.47 3.66
N ASP A 192 19.65 14.20 4.63
CA ASP A 192 21.09 14.36 4.84
C ASP A 192 21.70 13.09 5.45
N ALA A 193 22.50 12.38 4.65
CA ALA A 193 23.14 11.14 5.06
C ALA A 193 24.03 11.31 6.31
N ALA A 194 24.70 12.46 6.47
CA ALA A 194 25.58 12.70 7.61
C ALA A 194 24.80 12.76 8.94
N LYS A 195 23.54 13.21 8.89
CA LYS A 195 22.68 13.30 10.08
C LYS A 195 21.94 12.00 10.39
N VAL A 196 21.62 11.22 9.35
CA VAL A 196 20.78 10.01 9.42
C VAL A 196 21.56 8.72 9.68
N THR A 197 22.82 8.67 9.26
CA THR A 197 23.63 7.44 9.35
C THR A 197 23.63 6.87 10.78
N GLY A 198 23.24 5.59 10.91
CA GLY A 198 23.21 4.90 12.21
C GLY A 198 21.99 5.18 13.10
N LYS A 199 21.02 5.97 12.63
CA LYS A 199 19.84 6.38 13.40
C LYS A 199 18.55 5.79 12.84
N ILE A 200 17.50 5.77 13.67
CA ILE A 200 16.13 5.50 13.26
C ILE A 200 15.49 6.83 12.86
N VAL A 201 14.99 6.91 11.63
CA VAL A 201 14.35 8.12 11.09
C VAL A 201 12.85 8.07 11.36
N VAL A 202 12.30 9.11 11.96
CA VAL A 202 10.86 9.30 12.13
C VAL A 202 10.34 10.13 10.96
N CYS A 203 9.63 9.47 10.04
CA CYS A 203 8.95 10.08 8.90
C CYS A 203 7.54 10.48 9.34
N CYS A 204 7.30 11.78 9.47
CA CYS A 204 6.12 12.30 10.17
C CYS A 204 4.82 12.24 9.37
N VAL A 205 4.87 12.17 8.03
CA VAL A 205 3.67 12.32 7.20
C VAL A 205 3.53 11.18 6.19
N ARG A 206 2.37 10.53 6.26
CA ARG A 206 1.82 9.66 5.22
C ARG A 206 1.40 10.51 4.02
N GLY A 207 1.57 9.98 2.80
CA GLY A 207 1.21 10.68 1.56
C GLY A 207 2.41 11.18 0.76
N GLY A 208 2.13 11.66 -0.45
CA GLY A 208 3.10 12.13 -1.45
C GLY A 208 3.89 11.02 -2.15
N VAL A 209 4.51 10.13 -1.37
CA VAL A 209 5.41 9.07 -1.83
C VAL A 209 4.89 7.72 -1.33
N ARG A 210 5.06 6.64 -2.13
CA ARG A 210 4.62 5.29 -1.71
C ARG A 210 5.35 4.91 -0.40
N ARG A 211 4.65 4.27 0.55
CA ARG A 211 5.23 3.97 1.88
C ARG A 211 6.55 3.20 1.80
N MET A 212 6.63 2.24 0.87
CA MET A 212 7.82 1.45 0.61
C MET A 212 9.00 2.28 0.10
N GLU A 213 8.75 3.25 -0.78
CA GLU A 213 9.75 4.18 -1.32
C GLU A 213 10.33 5.08 -0.22
N LYS A 214 9.53 5.47 0.78
CA LYS A 214 10.02 6.20 1.97
C LYS A 214 11.07 5.39 2.74
N GLY A 215 10.82 4.10 2.93
CA GLY A 215 11.79 3.18 3.51
C GLY A 215 13.06 3.11 2.66
N GLU A 216 12.93 3.01 1.35
CA GLU A 216 14.11 3.02 0.47
C GLU A 216 14.95 4.30 0.60
N ALA A 217 14.31 5.48 0.68
CA ALA A 217 15.01 6.74 0.88
C ALA A 217 15.82 6.75 2.19
N VAL A 218 15.22 6.29 3.29
CA VAL A 218 15.91 6.19 4.60
C VAL A 218 17.11 5.24 4.53
N ARG A 219 16.95 4.08 3.88
CA ARG A 219 18.06 3.12 3.70
C ARG A 219 19.19 3.72 2.87
N ARG A 220 18.88 4.41 1.77
CA ARG A 220 19.88 5.06 0.90
C ARG A 220 20.64 6.18 1.63
N ALA A 221 19.96 6.90 2.53
CA ALA A 221 20.59 7.89 3.40
C ALA A 221 21.42 7.29 4.57
N GLY A 222 21.49 5.95 4.69
CA GLY A 222 22.26 5.27 5.75
C GLY A 222 21.53 5.06 7.06
N GLY A 223 20.21 5.28 7.10
CA GLY A 223 19.37 5.04 8.27
C GLY A 223 19.26 3.54 8.57
N VAL A 224 19.25 3.18 9.86
CA VAL A 224 19.17 1.77 10.31
C VAL A 224 17.74 1.29 10.51
N GLY A 225 16.80 2.22 10.64
CA GLY A 225 15.39 1.96 10.92
C GLY A 225 14.50 3.13 10.52
N MET A 226 13.20 2.88 10.39
CA MET A 226 12.21 3.92 10.08
C MET A 226 11.00 3.79 10.99
N VAL A 227 10.46 4.90 11.46
CA VAL A 227 9.13 4.97 12.04
C VAL A 227 8.27 5.85 11.14
N LEU A 228 7.24 5.27 10.54
CA LEU A 228 6.24 6.01 9.77
C LEU A 228 5.11 6.40 10.72
N VAL A 229 4.86 7.71 10.83
CA VAL A 229 3.76 8.25 11.61
C VAL A 229 2.62 8.59 10.67
N ASN A 230 1.41 8.16 11.04
CA ASN A 230 0.19 8.50 10.31
C ASN A 230 -0.18 9.98 10.51
N ASP A 231 -0.84 10.57 9.53
CA ASP A 231 -1.42 11.90 9.65
C ASP A 231 -2.73 11.90 10.46
N GLU A 232 -3.22 13.08 10.80
CA GLU A 232 -4.46 13.25 11.57
C GLU A 232 -5.67 12.61 10.87
N GLU A 233 -5.75 12.76 9.54
CA GLU A 233 -6.80 12.18 8.70
C GLU A 233 -6.72 10.64 8.66
N GLY A 234 -5.52 10.07 8.58
CA GLY A 234 -5.31 8.63 8.66
C GLY A 234 -5.59 8.06 10.06
N GLY A 235 -5.52 8.89 11.11
CA GLY A 235 -5.86 8.53 12.49
C GLY A 235 -5.18 7.23 12.96
N SER A 236 -5.99 6.24 13.33
CA SER A 236 -5.55 4.92 13.81
C SER A 236 -5.30 3.89 12.70
N ASN A 237 -5.48 4.25 11.42
CA ASN A 237 -5.32 3.34 10.29
C ASN A 237 -3.84 3.06 9.97
N VAL A 238 -3.30 2.05 10.64
CA VAL A 238 -1.94 1.56 10.44
C VAL A 238 -1.94 0.32 9.55
N ILE A 239 -1.06 0.33 8.55
CA ILE A 239 -0.89 -0.77 7.57
C ILE A 239 0.48 -1.37 7.75
N ALA A 240 0.55 -2.70 7.81
CA ALA A 240 1.80 -3.44 7.84
C ALA A 240 2.37 -3.53 6.42
N ASP A 241 3.37 -2.72 6.10
CA ASP A 241 4.10 -2.81 4.83
C ASP A 241 5.45 -3.53 5.02
N ALA A 242 5.91 -4.20 3.97
CA ALA A 242 7.14 -4.97 3.97
C ALA A 242 8.36 -4.13 3.58
N HIS A 243 8.82 -3.26 4.47
CA HIS A 243 9.89 -2.32 4.13
C HIS A 243 11.26 -2.97 3.90
N VAL A 244 12.10 -2.30 3.12
CA VAL A 244 13.48 -2.70 2.78
C VAL A 244 14.48 -2.60 3.94
N LEU A 245 14.03 -2.12 5.10
CA LEU A 245 14.76 -1.94 6.35
C LEU A 245 13.76 -2.11 7.51
N PRO A 246 14.21 -2.32 8.76
CA PRO A 246 13.32 -2.40 9.92
C PRO A 246 12.45 -1.14 10.07
N ALA A 247 11.17 -1.25 9.72
CA ALA A 247 10.23 -0.13 9.80
C ALA A 247 9.04 -0.44 10.69
N LEU A 248 8.44 0.59 11.28
CA LEU A 248 7.21 0.47 12.05
C LEU A 248 6.24 1.59 11.66
N HIS A 249 4.99 1.24 11.37
CA HIS A 249 3.92 2.20 11.15
C HIS A 249 3.10 2.38 12.43
N ILE A 250 3.04 3.60 12.96
CA ILE A 250 2.30 3.93 14.18
C ILE A 250 1.19 4.94 13.90
N ASN A 251 0.17 4.97 14.77
CA ASN A 251 -0.95 5.90 14.65
C ASN A 251 -0.53 7.35 14.96
N TYR A 252 -1.42 8.29 14.67
CA TYR A 252 -1.17 9.72 14.88
C TYR A 252 -0.91 10.07 16.37
N THR A 253 -1.71 9.55 17.31
CA THR A 253 -1.62 9.88 18.73
C THR A 253 -0.29 9.42 19.36
N ASP A 254 0.13 8.19 19.06
CA ASP A 254 1.43 7.65 19.48
C ASP A 254 2.58 8.37 18.79
N GLY A 255 2.37 8.80 17.55
CA GLY A 255 3.26 9.69 16.82
C GLY A 255 3.52 11.01 17.54
N LEU A 256 2.46 11.68 18.03
CA LEU A 256 2.59 12.90 18.82
C LEU A 256 3.40 12.67 20.10
N ALA A 257 3.16 11.57 20.80
CA ALA A 257 3.91 11.20 21.99
C ALA A 257 5.40 10.96 21.68
N LEU A 258 5.71 10.28 20.57
CA LEU A 258 7.08 10.06 20.09
C LEU A 258 7.77 11.39 19.73
N LEU A 259 7.09 12.26 19.00
CA LEU A 259 7.63 13.58 18.61
C LEU A 259 7.88 14.47 19.84
N ALA A 260 7.01 14.43 20.84
CA ALA A 260 7.20 15.15 22.11
C ALA A 260 8.41 14.62 22.88
N TYR A 261 8.64 13.29 22.85
CA TYR A 261 9.83 12.69 23.45
C TYR A 261 11.12 13.14 22.76
N ILE A 262 11.16 13.12 21.42
CA ILE A 262 12.35 13.53 20.66
C ILE A 262 12.66 15.02 20.89
N LYS A 263 11.64 15.87 20.98
CA LYS A 263 11.84 17.31 21.25
C LYS A 263 12.25 17.62 22.69
N SER A 264 11.90 16.76 23.66
CA SER A 264 12.23 16.97 25.07
C SER A 264 13.57 16.35 25.48
N THR A 265 14.20 15.58 24.60
CA THR A 265 15.48 14.92 24.86
C THR A 265 16.52 15.38 23.84
N PRO A 266 17.62 16.03 24.25
CA PRO A 266 18.64 16.53 23.34
C PRO A 266 19.45 15.42 22.66
#